data_AF-A0A7Y2T275-F1
#
_entry.id   AF-A0A7Y2T275-F1
#
_cell.length_a   1.000
_cell.length_b   1.000
_cell.length_c   1.000
_cell.angle_alpha   90.00
_cell.angle_beta   90.00
_cell.angle_gamma   90.00
#
_symmetry.space_group_name_H-M   'P 1'
#
loop_
_entity.id
_entity.type
_entity.pdbx_description
1 polymer ?
#
loop_
_entity_poly.entity_id
_entity_poly.type
_entity_poly.pdbx_seq_one_letter_code
_entity_poly.pdbx_strand_id
1 'polypeptide(L)'
;AHSRKEVSHESPEFLMEEREYKEKLDRALAILPDNQRTVFLLNRIDGKKYAEIAEMEGVSVKAIEKRMHLALKTLREHIEGI
;
A
#
# COMPACT_ATOMS: atom_id res chain seq x y z
N ALA A 1 -17.04 5.36 -33.28
CA ALA A 1 -16.85 4.53 -32.08
C ALA A 1 -16.66 5.46 -30.88
N HIS A 2 -17.72 5.69 -30.10
CA HIS A 2 -17.62 6.56 -28.92
C HIS A 2 -17.26 5.70 -27.71
N SER A 3 -16.03 5.86 -27.23
CA SER A 3 -15.54 5.28 -25.98
C SER A 3 -16.37 5.88 -24.84
N ARG A 4 -17.23 5.05 -24.24
CA ARG A 4 -18.05 5.38 -23.07
C ARG A 4 -17.10 5.67 -21.91
N LYS A 5 -16.79 6.94 -21.66
CA LYS A 5 -16.22 7.35 -20.37
C LYS A 5 -17.28 7.04 -19.34
N GLU A 6 -16.99 6.09 -18.45
CA GLU A 6 -17.81 5.82 -17.29
C GLU A 6 -17.77 7.09 -16.44
N VAL A 7 -18.84 7.88 -16.51
CA VAL A 7 -19.03 9.01 -15.62
C VAL A 7 -19.36 8.37 -14.27
N SER A 8 -18.33 8.14 -13.46
CA SER A 8 -18.52 7.81 -12.07
C SER A 8 -19.32 8.96 -11.45
N HIS A 9 -20.50 8.66 -10.90
CA HIS A 9 -21.37 9.63 -10.21
C HIS A 9 -20.82 9.96 -8.82
N GLU A 10 -19.50 10.08 -8.71
CA GLU A 10 -18.81 10.48 -7.51
C GLU A 10 -18.87 12.00 -7.41
N SER A 11 -19.27 12.50 -6.24
CA SER A 11 -19.37 13.94 -6.05
C SER A 11 -17.98 14.58 -6.20
N PRO A 12 -17.88 15.86 -6.60
CA PRO A 12 -16.60 16.57 -6.65
C PRO A 12 -15.79 16.46 -5.35
N GLU A 13 -16.48 16.38 -4.21
CA GLU A 13 -15.90 16.18 -2.88
C GLU A 13 -15.27 14.78 -2.75
N PHE A 14 -15.97 13.72 -3.18
CA PHE A 14 -15.43 12.36 -3.17
C PHE A 14 -14.17 12.24 -4.04
N LEU A 15 -14.20 12.80 -5.25
CA LEU A 15 -13.04 12.79 -6.15
C LEU A 15 -11.85 13.56 -5.57
N MET A 16 -12.12 14.62 -4.80
CA MET A 16 -11.08 15.37 -4.10
C MET A 16 -10.50 14.56 -2.95
N GLU A 17 -11.35 13.95 -2.11
CA GLU A 17 -10.92 13.07 -1.01
C GLU A 17 -10.11 11.86 -1.50
N GLU A 18 -10.53 11.22 -2.59
CA GLU A 18 -9.79 10.10 -3.19
C GLU A 18 -8.38 10.52 -3.61
N ARG A 19 -8.27 11.68 -4.28
CA ARG A 19 -6.97 12.22 -4.70
C ARG A 19 -6.07 12.52 -3.51
N GLU A 20 -6.60 13.18 -2.48
CA GLU A 20 -5.84 13.49 -1.28
C GLU A 20 -5.39 12.21 -0.55
N TYR A 21 -6.27 11.21 -0.46
CA TYR A 21 -5.96 9.91 0.12
C TYR A 21 -4.84 9.20 -0.66
N LYS A 22 -4.97 9.15 -1.99
CA LYS A 22 -3.97 8.54 -2.87
C LYS A 22 -2.62 9.23 -2.75
N GLU A 23 -2.58 10.55 -2.73
CA GLU A 23 -1.34 11.31 -2.56
C GLU A 23 -0.70 11.05 -1.18
N LYS A 24 -1.50 10.92 -0.11
CA LYS A 24 -1.01 10.54 1.22
C LYS A 24 -0.42 9.12 1.21
N LEU A 25 -1.11 8.17 0.59
CA LEU A 25 -0.63 6.79 0.46
C LEU A 25 0.69 6.71 -0.32
N ASP A 26 0.78 7.38 -1.48
CA ASP A 26 1.99 7.40 -2.30
C ASP A 26 3.17 7.99 -1.54
N ARG A 27 2.96 9.07 -0.78
CA ARG A 27 3.98 9.65 0.11
C ARG A 27 4.39 8.68 1.22
N ALA A 28 3.43 8.04 1.88
CA ALA A 28 3.72 7.09 2.96
C ALA A 28 4.51 5.87 2.44
N LEU A 29 4.15 5.36 1.25
CA LEU A 29 4.90 4.30 0.57
C LEU A 29 6.32 4.77 0.22
N ALA A 30 6.51 6.01 -0.24
CA ALA A 30 7.84 6.54 -0.56
C ALA A 30 8.76 6.65 0.67
N ILE A 31 8.20 6.84 1.87
CA ILE A 31 8.95 6.93 3.13
C ILE A 31 9.40 5.55 3.64
N LEU A 32 8.67 4.48 3.29
CA LEU A 32 9.03 3.13 3.70
C LEU A 32 10.42 2.72 3.18
N PRO A 33 11.25 2.08 4.00
CA PRO A 33 12.42 1.36 3.51
C PRO A 33 12.01 0.31 2.47
N ASP A 34 12.84 0.11 1.44
CA ASP A 34 12.52 -0.77 0.31
C ASP A 34 12.11 -2.17 0.75
N ASN A 35 12.80 -2.74 1.74
CA ASN A 35 12.47 -4.07 2.27
C ASN A 35 11.11 -4.15 2.99
N GLN A 36 10.61 -3.04 3.53
CA GLN A 36 9.28 -2.96 4.15
C GLN A 36 8.21 -2.73 3.09
N ARG A 37 8.49 -1.83 2.13
CA ARG A 37 7.62 -1.55 0.99
C ARG A 37 7.38 -2.81 0.16
N THR A 38 8.45 -3.54 -0.19
CA THR A 38 8.35 -4.78 -0.97
C THR A 38 7.49 -5.82 -0.27
N VAL A 39 7.70 -6.05 1.04
CA VAL A 39 6.88 -6.99 1.82
C VAL A 39 5.41 -6.57 1.86
N PHE A 40 5.14 -5.26 2.04
CA PHE A 40 3.78 -4.74 2.03
C PHE A 40 3.10 -4.95 0.67
N LEU A 41 3.76 -4.57 -0.42
CA LEU A 41 3.22 -4.69 -1.78
C LEU A 41 2.98 -6.16 -2.17
N LEU A 42 3.97 -7.04 -1.93
CA LEU A 42 3.83 -8.47 -2.24
C LEU A 42 2.65 -9.10 -1.50
N ASN A 43 2.43 -8.73 -0.25
CA ASN A 43 1.31 -9.27 0.51
C ASN A 43 -0.03 -8.65 0.10
N ARG A 44 -0.07 -7.33 -0.13
CA ARG A 44 -1.34 -6.59 -0.24
C ARG A 44 -1.83 -6.42 -1.67
N ILE A 45 -0.90 -6.31 -2.61
CA ILE A 45 -1.19 -6.19 -4.05
C ILE A 45 -1.09 -7.56 -4.71
N ASP A 46 0.02 -8.28 -4.48
CA ASP A 46 0.25 -9.58 -5.14
C ASP A 46 -0.36 -10.78 -4.37
N GLY A 47 -0.95 -10.54 -3.18
CA GLY A 47 -1.64 -11.55 -2.40
C GLY A 47 -0.74 -12.66 -1.82
N LYS A 48 0.58 -12.46 -1.79
CA LYS A 48 1.54 -13.46 -1.31
C LYS A 48 1.44 -13.65 0.21
N LYS A 49 1.56 -14.90 0.66
CA LYS A 49 1.69 -15.23 2.09
C LYS A 49 3.09 -14.91 2.58
N TYR A 50 3.23 -14.65 3.88
CA TYR A 50 4.54 -14.32 4.47
C TYR A 50 5.60 -15.41 4.27
N ALA A 51 5.18 -16.69 4.25
CA ALA A 51 6.07 -17.81 3.97
C ALA A 51 6.63 -17.77 2.54
N GLU A 52 5.80 -17.44 1.54
CA GLU A 52 6.23 -17.32 0.14
C GLU A 52 7.20 -16.14 -0.02
N ILE A 53 6.90 -15.00 0.62
CA ILE A 53 7.77 -13.82 0.58
C ILE A 53 9.12 -14.11 1.26
N ALA A 54 9.10 -14.84 2.38
CA ALA A 54 10.30 -15.24 3.11
C ALA A 54 11.22 -16.12 2.24
N GLU A 55 10.64 -17.07 1.52
CA GLU A 55 11.35 -17.93 0.57
C GLU A 55 11.94 -17.12 -0.61
N MET A 56 11.15 -16.22 -1.21
CA MET A 56 11.59 -15.35 -2.31
C MET A 56 12.77 -14.45 -1.93
N GLU A 57 12.73 -13.90 -0.71
CA GLU A 57 13.73 -12.95 -0.21
C GLU A 57 14.91 -13.62 0.51
N GLY A 58 14.86 -14.95 0.71
CA GLY A 58 15.90 -15.70 1.43
C GLY A 58 16.03 -15.33 2.91
N VAL A 59 14.92 -14.95 3.56
CA VAL A 59 14.89 -14.55 4.98
C VAL A 59 13.90 -15.39 5.77
N SER A 60 13.88 -15.26 7.10
CA SER A 60 12.89 -15.97 7.92
C SER A 60 11.51 -15.32 7.83
N VAL A 61 10.45 -16.12 8.01
CA VAL A 61 9.07 -15.64 8.14
C VAL A 61 8.96 -14.56 9.23
N LYS A 62 9.66 -14.74 10.35
CA LYS A 62 9.71 -13.76 11.44
C LYS A 62 10.32 -12.42 11.02
N ALA A 63 11.29 -12.43 10.10
CA ALA A 63 11.83 -11.20 9.53
C ALA A 63 10.80 -10.49 8.63
N ILE A 64 10.03 -11.25 7.85
CA ILE A 64 8.91 -10.71 7.05
C ILE A 64 7.82 -10.13 7.94
N GLU A 65 7.42 -10.82 9.01
CA GLU A 65 6.45 -10.32 9.99
C GLU A 65 6.91 -8.99 10.61
N LYS A 66 8.18 -8.90 11.01
CA LYS A 66 8.76 -7.67 11.55
C LYS A 66 8.73 -6.54 10.50
N ARG A 67 9.14 -6.82 9.26
CA ARG A 67 9.12 -5.82 8.16
C ARG A 67 7.70 -5.34 7.89
N MET A 68 6.73 -6.25 7.86
CA MET A 68 5.32 -5.93 7.66
C MET A 68 4.77 -5.09 8.81
N HIS A 69 5.06 -5.46 10.06
CA HIS A 69 4.61 -4.68 11.22
C HIS A 69 5.15 -3.25 11.19
N LEU A 70 6.44 -3.07 10.86
CA LEU A 70 7.03 -1.75 10.70
C LEU A 70 6.41 -0.98 9.53
N ALA A 71 6.16 -1.65 8.41
CA ALA A 71 5.49 -1.04 7.26
C ALA A 71 4.11 -0.48 7.64
N LEU A 72 3.27 -1.31 8.29
CA LEU A 72 1.95 -0.91 8.73
C LEU A 72 2.00 0.21 9.76
N LYS A 73 2.97 0.20 10.68
CA LYS A 73 3.17 1.28 11.65
C LYS A 73 3.47 2.60 10.95
N THR A 74 4.42 2.62 10.03
CA THR A 74 4.78 3.84 9.28
C THR A 74 3.61 4.32 8.42
N LEU A 75 2.91 3.41 7.73
CA LEU A 75 1.71 3.77 6.97
C LEU A 75 0.65 4.38 7.87
N ARG A 76 0.40 3.79 9.03
CA ARG A 76 -0.54 4.31 10.03
C ARG A 76 -0.15 5.72 10.49
N GLU A 77 1.11 5.95 10.84
CA GLU A 77 1.58 7.28 11.29
C GLU A 77 1.46 8.38 10.23
N HIS A 78 1.48 8.02 8.94
CA HIS A 78 1.43 8.99 7.83
C HIS A 78 0.04 9.09 7.17
N ILE A 79 -0.85 8.12 7.43
CA ILE A 79 -2.20 8.05 6.86
C ILE A 79 -3.29 8.30 7.92
N GLU A 80 -3.07 7.97 9.20
CA GLU A 80 -3.96 8.38 10.30
C GLU A 80 -3.83 9.89 10.55
N GLY A 81 -4.61 10.64 9.78
CA GLY A 81 -4.78 12.09 9.88
C GLY A 81 -6.02 12.50 9.08
N ILE A 82 -7.08 11.68 9.17
CA ILE A 82 -8.40 11.88 8.59
C ILE A 82 -9.41 11.57 9.69
#